data_AF-A0A956K8W3-F1
#
_entry.id   AF-A0A956K8W3-F1
#
_cell.length_a   1.000
_cell.length_b   1.000
_cell.length_c   1.000
_cell.angle_alpha   90.00
_cell.angle_beta   90.00
_cell.angle_gamma   90.00
#
_symmetry.space_group_name_H-M   'P 1'
#
loop_
_entity.id
_entity.type
_entity.pdbx_description
1 polymer ?
#
loop_
_entity_poly.entity_id
_entity_poly.type
_entity_poly.pdbx_seq_one_letter_code
_entity_poly.pdbx_strand_id
1 'polypeptide(L)'
;MDDGVAVSITAAGFASPLFKAGRVQLLPDRLGVAAALAELLRADGLNVSLGEAIDAPAVIDLRALGLGDGAEQIDMALAADTAAFELARTLAPRMREGKGTLIFVQDTGGDLGLSGRSESRAWIGIAGLAKTAACEWPEASVRVIDLEVGARSPAQLAAELYEELRAGGLEVEIGLTADGRRLTLEAIAEPLSANTQTIPEGSVFVVS
;
A
#
# COMPACT_ATOMS: atom_id res chain seq x y z
N MET A 1 -13.36 -17.80 8.71
CA MET A 1 -12.67 -16.67 8.06
C MET A 1 -11.22 -16.92 8.41
N ASP A 2 -10.34 -17.06 7.42
CA ASP A 2 -8.90 -17.25 7.67
C ASP A 2 -8.40 -15.90 8.19
N ASP A 3 -8.05 -15.81 9.47
CA ASP A 3 -7.49 -14.60 10.03
C ASP A 3 -6.04 -14.51 9.54
N GLY A 4 -5.82 -13.67 8.53
CA GLY A 4 -4.48 -13.40 8.01
C GLY A 4 -3.64 -12.72 9.10
N VAL A 5 -2.48 -13.29 9.41
CA VAL A 5 -1.55 -12.71 10.40
C VAL A 5 -0.41 -12.03 9.67
N ALA A 6 0.03 -10.86 10.16
CA ALA A 6 1.25 -10.24 9.68
C ALA A 6 2.47 -11.04 10.16
N VAL A 7 3.25 -11.53 9.20
CA VAL A 7 4.48 -12.29 9.47
C VAL A 7 5.70 -11.48 9.05
N SER A 8 6.77 -11.53 9.85
CA SER A 8 8.02 -10.87 9.53
C SER A 8 8.79 -11.68 8.50
N ILE A 9 9.21 -11.02 7.42
CA ILE A 9 9.93 -11.64 6.31
C ILE A 9 11.20 -10.85 5.95
N THR A 10 12.15 -11.53 5.32
CA THR A 10 13.32 -10.87 4.70
C THR A 10 12.99 -10.55 3.25
N ALA A 11 13.60 -9.49 2.71
CA ALA A 11 13.50 -9.17 1.29
C ALA A 11 14.02 -10.33 0.41
N ALA A 12 13.29 -10.65 -0.64
CA ALA A 12 13.66 -11.72 -1.57
C ALA A 12 14.80 -11.30 -2.54
N GLY A 13 15.16 -10.02 -2.61
CA GLY A 13 16.24 -9.51 -3.45
C GLY A 13 15.82 -9.19 -4.89
N PHE A 14 14.52 -9.12 -5.18
CA PHE A 14 14.02 -8.88 -6.55
C PHE A 14 13.75 -7.40 -6.78
N ALA A 15 14.39 -6.83 -7.81
CA ALA A 15 14.10 -5.48 -8.26
C ALA A 15 12.71 -5.40 -8.88
N SER A 16 11.95 -4.38 -8.46
CA SER A 16 10.60 -4.17 -8.97
C SER A 16 10.59 -3.92 -10.49
N PRO A 17 9.53 -4.34 -11.20
CA PRO A 17 9.35 -4.08 -12.64
C PRO A 17 9.45 -2.60 -13.03
N LEU A 18 9.30 -1.65 -12.07
CA LEU A 18 9.48 -0.22 -12.36
C LEU A 18 10.85 0.10 -12.97
N PHE A 19 11.91 -0.62 -12.56
CA PHE A 19 13.28 -0.37 -13.07
C PHE A 19 13.43 -0.78 -14.53
N LYS A 20 12.59 -1.69 -15.04
CA LYS A 20 12.53 -2.04 -16.47
C LYS A 20 11.70 -1.04 -17.27
N ALA A 21 10.75 -0.37 -16.63
CA ALA A 21 9.84 0.57 -17.27
C ALA A 21 10.54 1.87 -17.70
N GLY A 22 11.63 2.24 -17.01
CA GLY A 22 12.52 3.37 -17.34
C GLY A 22 11.93 4.77 -17.16
N ARG A 23 10.60 4.90 -17.19
CA ARG A 23 9.83 6.11 -16.88
C ARG A 23 8.86 5.84 -15.74
N VAL A 24 8.86 6.72 -14.74
CA VAL A 24 8.05 6.59 -13.52
C VAL A 24 7.30 7.90 -13.25
N GLN A 25 6.00 7.81 -12.97
CA GLN A 25 5.20 8.91 -12.47
C GLN A 25 5.02 8.75 -10.96
N LEU A 26 5.34 9.79 -10.19
CA LEU A 26 5.05 9.86 -8.75
C LEU A 26 3.88 10.81 -8.53
N LEU A 27 2.81 10.32 -7.89
CA LEU A 27 1.75 11.18 -7.37
C LEU A 27 2.13 11.64 -5.96
N PRO A 28 2.15 12.96 -5.71
CA PRO A 28 2.78 13.52 -4.52
C PRO A 28 2.01 13.26 -3.22
N ASP A 29 2.73 12.95 -2.16
CA ASP A 29 2.25 13.03 -0.78
C ASP A 29 2.36 14.45 -0.22
N ARG A 30 1.87 14.64 1.02
CA ARG A 30 1.89 15.93 1.72
C ARG A 30 3.16 16.19 2.54
N LEU A 31 4.01 15.18 2.73
CA LEU A 31 5.21 15.24 3.56
C LEU A 31 6.48 15.55 2.75
N GLY A 32 6.45 15.34 1.43
CA GLY A 32 7.59 15.50 0.54
C GLY A 32 8.38 14.21 0.30
N VAL A 33 7.82 13.05 0.62
CA VAL A 33 8.44 11.73 0.38
C VAL A 33 8.62 11.48 -1.11
N ALA A 34 7.62 11.79 -1.92
CA ALA A 34 7.63 11.63 -3.36
C ALA A 34 8.76 12.45 -4.03
N ALA A 35 9.00 13.66 -3.54
CA ALA A 35 10.10 14.50 -4.03
C ALA A 35 11.46 13.89 -3.69
N ALA A 36 11.65 13.43 -2.44
CA ALA A 36 12.90 12.77 -2.03
C ALA A 36 13.11 11.43 -2.77
N LEU A 37 12.05 10.65 -2.98
CA LEU A 37 12.09 9.40 -3.75
C LEU A 37 12.44 9.66 -5.21
N ALA A 38 11.92 10.75 -5.80
CA ALA A 38 12.25 11.12 -7.17
C ALA A 38 13.75 11.33 -7.37
N GLU A 39 14.43 11.97 -6.42
CA GLU A 39 15.88 12.18 -6.48
C GLU A 39 16.65 10.86 -6.42
N LEU A 40 16.24 9.93 -5.53
CA LEU A 40 16.87 8.61 -5.43
C LEU A 40 16.69 7.79 -6.73
N LEU A 41 15.47 7.76 -7.27
CA LEU A 41 15.19 7.04 -8.51
C LEU A 41 15.90 7.68 -9.73
N ARG A 42 16.01 9.01 -9.79
CA ARG A 42 16.77 9.71 -10.85
C ARG A 42 18.26 9.44 -10.76
N ALA A 43 18.82 9.39 -9.54
CA ALA A 43 20.22 9.02 -9.33
C ALA A 43 20.53 7.61 -9.85
N ASP A 44 19.52 6.72 -9.85
CA ASP A 44 19.60 5.36 -10.39
C ASP A 44 19.26 5.27 -11.90
N GLY A 45 19.17 6.42 -12.58
CA GLY A 45 19.00 6.53 -14.02
C GLY A 45 17.57 6.46 -14.54
N LEU A 46 16.55 6.46 -13.67
CA LEU A 46 15.15 6.50 -14.10
C LEU A 46 14.72 7.91 -14.50
N ASN A 47 13.86 8.00 -15.52
CA ASN A 47 13.19 9.24 -15.87
C ASN A 47 11.92 9.38 -15.01
N VAL A 48 11.98 10.26 -14.01
CA VAL A 48 10.92 10.44 -13.02
C VAL A 48 10.21 11.78 -13.19
N SER A 49 8.88 11.72 -13.33
CA SER A 49 7.98 12.88 -13.30
C SER A 49 7.22 12.90 -11.98
N LEU A 50 7.02 14.10 -11.42
CA LEU A 50 6.25 14.34 -10.20
C LEU A 50 5.02 15.18 -10.55
N GLY A 51 3.84 14.76 -10.11
CA GLY A 51 2.58 15.49 -10.33
C GLY A 51 1.42 14.57 -10.69
N GLU A 52 0.24 15.15 -10.94
CA GLU A 52 -1.02 14.39 -11.17
C GLU A 52 -1.16 13.82 -12.59
N ALA A 53 -0.43 14.37 -13.57
CA ALA A 53 -0.54 13.93 -14.96
C ALA A 53 0.18 12.60 -15.16
N ILE A 54 -0.54 11.56 -15.60
CA ILE A 54 0.02 10.22 -15.76
C ILE A 54 0.56 10.02 -17.17
N ASP A 55 1.88 10.17 -17.34
CA ASP A 55 2.58 9.99 -18.62
C ASP A 55 3.65 8.86 -18.59
N ALA A 56 3.60 8.00 -17.57
CA ALA A 56 4.55 6.91 -17.39
C ALA A 56 3.87 5.53 -17.36
N PRO A 57 4.57 4.48 -17.83
CA PRO A 57 4.13 3.09 -17.70
C PRO A 57 4.15 2.58 -16.26
N ALA A 58 5.03 3.13 -15.41
CA ALA A 58 5.06 2.86 -13.98
C ALA A 58 4.53 4.08 -13.20
N VAL A 59 3.64 3.84 -12.25
CA VAL A 59 3.05 4.87 -11.38
C VAL A 59 3.23 4.46 -9.92
N ILE A 60 3.67 5.40 -9.09
CA ILE A 60 3.67 5.26 -7.63
C ILE A 60 2.74 6.33 -7.07
N ASP A 61 1.71 5.89 -6.35
CA ASP A 61 0.74 6.77 -5.70
C ASP A 61 1.06 6.89 -4.22
N LEU A 62 1.52 8.06 -3.78
CA LEU A 62 1.87 8.33 -2.39
C LEU A 62 0.82 9.19 -1.67
N ARG A 63 -0.33 9.48 -2.29
CA ARG A 63 -1.32 10.43 -1.77
C ARG A 63 -1.94 10.00 -0.43
N ALA A 64 -1.86 8.72 -0.09
CA ALA A 64 -2.33 8.16 1.18
C ALA A 64 -1.27 8.12 2.30
N LEU A 65 -0.09 8.71 2.09
CA LEU A 65 0.92 8.88 3.14
C LEU A 65 0.65 10.10 4.02
N GLY A 66 0.81 9.90 5.34
CA GLY A 66 0.87 11.02 6.29
C GLY A 66 -0.44 11.78 6.46
N LEU A 67 -1.59 11.11 6.31
CA LEU A 67 -2.89 11.74 6.48
C LEU A 67 -3.16 12.17 7.93
N GLY A 68 -2.49 11.53 8.91
CA GLY A 68 -2.63 11.83 10.33
C GLY A 68 -3.93 11.29 10.94
N ASP A 69 -4.23 11.75 12.15
CA ASP A 69 -5.36 11.25 12.95
C ASP A 69 -6.38 12.35 13.30
N GLY A 70 -7.66 11.99 13.32
CA GLY A 70 -8.79 12.88 13.63
C GLY A 70 -9.93 12.83 12.60
N ALA A 71 -11.01 13.58 12.85
CA ALA A 71 -12.23 13.52 12.02
C ALA A 71 -12.05 14.11 10.61
N GLU A 72 -11.31 15.23 10.48
CA GLU A 72 -10.98 15.82 9.18
C GLU A 72 -10.09 14.87 8.34
N GLN A 73 -9.30 14.04 9.03
CA GLN A 73 -8.42 13.06 8.42
C GLN A 73 -9.19 11.85 7.87
N ILE A 74 -10.40 11.58 8.35
CA ILE A 74 -11.30 10.57 7.76
C ILE A 74 -11.72 10.99 6.35
N ASP A 75 -12.16 12.23 6.17
CA ASP A 75 -12.53 12.75 4.84
C ASP A 75 -11.33 12.72 3.87
N MET A 76 -10.13 12.99 4.39
CA MET A 76 -8.88 12.87 3.62
C MET A 76 -8.58 11.41 3.23
N ALA A 77 -8.80 10.45 4.13
CA ALA A 77 -8.63 9.02 3.84
C ALA A 77 -9.61 8.56 2.75
N LEU A 78 -10.89 8.93 2.86
CA LEU A 78 -11.90 8.61 1.85
C LEU A 78 -11.61 9.27 0.48
N ALA A 79 -11.09 10.50 0.50
CA ALA A 79 -10.63 11.17 -0.72
C ALA A 79 -9.43 10.46 -1.35
N ALA A 80 -8.48 9.98 -0.54
CA ALA A 80 -7.34 9.19 -1.02
C ALA A 80 -7.79 7.86 -1.63
N ASP A 81 -8.72 7.14 -0.98
CA ASP A 81 -9.31 5.91 -1.51
C ASP A 81 -10.01 6.13 -2.85
N THR A 82 -10.83 7.19 -2.94
CA THR A 82 -11.52 7.56 -4.18
C THR A 82 -10.51 7.87 -5.28
N ALA A 83 -9.45 8.63 -4.96
CA ALA A 83 -8.42 8.99 -5.91
C ALA A 83 -7.58 7.77 -6.36
N ALA A 84 -7.33 6.82 -5.47
CA ALA A 84 -6.65 5.56 -5.77
C ALA A 84 -7.50 4.67 -6.70
N PHE A 85 -8.81 4.58 -6.45
CA PHE A 85 -9.73 3.86 -7.32
C PHE A 85 -9.80 4.49 -8.72
N GLU A 86 -9.92 5.81 -8.81
CA GLU A 86 -9.94 6.53 -10.09
C GLU A 86 -8.63 6.38 -10.88
N LEU A 87 -7.50 6.35 -10.17
CA LEU A 87 -6.21 6.03 -10.76
C LEU A 87 -6.19 4.62 -11.35
N ALA A 88 -6.57 3.61 -10.56
CA ALA A 88 -6.63 2.22 -11.01
C ALA A 88 -7.55 2.08 -12.24
N ARG A 89 -8.72 2.75 -12.23
CA ARG A 89 -9.67 2.77 -13.36
C ARG A 89 -9.05 3.37 -14.62
N THR A 90 -8.33 4.47 -14.49
CA THR A 90 -7.64 5.15 -15.61
C THR A 90 -6.51 4.29 -16.18
N LEU A 91 -5.83 3.53 -15.33
CA LEU A 91 -4.75 2.62 -15.73
C LEU A 91 -5.26 1.25 -16.22
N ALA A 92 -6.51 0.87 -15.95
CA ALA A 92 -7.03 -0.45 -16.26
C ALA A 92 -6.79 -0.92 -17.72
N PRO A 93 -6.97 -0.10 -18.79
CA PRO A 93 -6.72 -0.56 -20.15
C PRO A 93 -5.28 -1.05 -20.37
N ARG A 94 -4.26 -0.32 -19.88
CA ARG A 94 -2.85 -0.71 -20.04
C ARG A 94 -2.45 -1.87 -19.12
N MET A 95 -3.09 -1.96 -17.96
CA MET A 95 -2.85 -3.05 -17.01
C MET A 95 -3.34 -4.39 -17.55
N ARG A 96 -4.52 -4.41 -18.20
CA ARG A 96 -5.06 -5.60 -18.86
C ARG A 96 -4.17 -6.13 -19.99
N GLU A 97 -3.34 -5.27 -20.59
CA GLU A 97 -2.36 -5.66 -21.60
C GLU A 97 -1.01 -6.12 -21.01
N GLY A 98 -0.88 -6.18 -19.68
CA GLY A 98 0.37 -6.57 -18.99
C GLY A 98 1.49 -5.53 -19.08
N LYS A 99 1.17 -4.27 -19.41
CA LYS A 99 2.16 -3.23 -19.75
C LYS A 99 2.37 -2.18 -18.66
N GLY A 100 1.81 -2.37 -17.47
CA GLY A 100 1.81 -1.35 -16.41
C GLY A 100 2.40 -1.83 -15.08
N THR A 101 2.92 -0.88 -14.33
CA THR A 101 3.27 -1.04 -12.92
C THR A 101 2.54 0.03 -12.12
N LEU A 102 1.83 -0.37 -11.07
CA LEU A 102 1.14 0.54 -10.15
C LEU A 102 1.47 0.13 -8.73
N ILE A 103 2.08 1.04 -8.00
CA ILE A 103 2.44 0.84 -6.61
C ILE A 103 1.70 1.90 -5.80
N PHE A 104 0.86 1.46 -4.88
CA PHE A 104 0.27 2.33 -3.89
C PHE A 104 1.17 2.39 -2.66
N VAL A 105 1.26 3.56 -2.05
CA VAL A 105 1.92 3.73 -0.76
C VAL A 105 0.92 4.38 0.19
N GLN A 106 0.67 3.71 1.31
CA GLN A 106 -0.26 4.14 2.35
C GLN A 106 0.44 4.17 3.70
N ASP A 107 -0.09 4.94 4.65
CA ASP A 107 0.30 4.85 6.06
C ASP A 107 -0.87 4.33 6.89
N THR A 108 -0.93 3.01 7.05
CA THR A 108 -1.81 2.31 8.00
C THR A 108 -1.05 1.83 9.23
N GLY A 109 0.17 2.34 9.46
CA GLY A 109 1.00 1.98 10.60
C GLY A 109 2.08 0.94 10.31
N GLY A 110 2.30 0.56 9.05
CA GLY A 110 3.36 -0.36 8.63
C GLY A 110 3.16 -1.82 9.03
N ASP A 111 2.09 -2.10 9.78
CA ASP A 111 1.68 -3.43 10.22
C ASP A 111 0.42 -3.93 9.52
N LEU A 112 0.12 -3.35 8.35
CA LEU A 112 -0.98 -3.72 7.48
C LEU A 112 -2.35 -3.40 8.10
N GLY A 113 -2.38 -2.43 9.03
CA GLY A 113 -3.58 -2.01 9.74
C GLY A 113 -4.07 -2.99 10.81
N LEU A 114 -3.32 -4.05 11.11
CA LEU A 114 -3.78 -5.13 11.99
C LEU A 114 -3.85 -4.76 13.47
N SER A 115 -3.03 -3.81 13.94
CA SER A 115 -3.06 -3.42 15.34
C SER A 115 -4.19 -2.45 15.71
N GLY A 116 -4.93 -1.93 14.72
CA GLY A 116 -6.04 -0.99 14.97
C GLY A 116 -5.61 0.29 15.70
N ARG A 117 -4.32 0.67 15.61
CA ARG A 117 -3.71 1.75 16.41
C ARG A 117 -4.25 3.16 16.12
N SER A 118 -5.08 3.34 15.09
CA SER A 118 -5.62 4.64 14.72
C SER A 118 -7.03 4.54 14.14
N GLU A 119 -7.94 5.37 14.65
CA GLU A 119 -9.32 5.48 14.19
C GLU A 119 -9.43 6.02 12.75
N SER A 120 -8.60 6.98 12.33
CA SER A 120 -8.64 7.56 10.97
C SER A 120 -8.01 6.65 9.92
N ARG A 121 -6.85 6.05 10.21
CA ARG A 121 -6.15 5.12 9.31
C ARG A 121 -6.94 3.86 8.97
N ALA A 122 -7.89 3.46 9.83
CA ALA A 122 -8.83 2.38 9.52
C ALA A 122 -9.69 2.66 8.27
N TRP A 123 -9.80 3.93 7.86
CA TRP A 123 -10.55 4.35 6.67
C TRP A 123 -9.74 4.34 5.38
N ILE A 124 -8.47 3.89 5.39
CA ILE A 124 -7.66 3.72 4.18
C ILE A 124 -7.82 2.29 3.66
N GLY A 125 -8.60 2.12 2.60
CA GLY A 125 -8.96 0.82 2.00
C GLY A 125 -8.08 0.38 0.82
N ILE A 126 -6.99 1.08 0.51
CA ILE A 126 -6.20 0.91 -0.72
C ILE A 126 -5.59 -0.50 -0.85
N ALA A 127 -5.21 -1.14 0.26
CA ALA A 127 -4.68 -2.51 0.21
C ALA A 127 -5.68 -3.51 -0.37
N GLY A 128 -6.98 -3.36 -0.06
CA GLY A 128 -8.05 -4.17 -0.67
C GLY A 128 -8.13 -3.97 -2.17
N LEU A 129 -8.12 -2.70 -2.61
CA LEU A 129 -8.12 -2.33 -4.03
C LEU A 129 -6.91 -2.92 -4.77
N ALA A 130 -5.71 -2.79 -4.22
CA ALA A 130 -4.48 -3.29 -4.83
C ALA A 130 -4.51 -4.82 -5.01
N LYS A 131 -4.98 -5.56 -4.00
CA LYS A 131 -5.15 -7.02 -4.08
C LYS A 131 -6.15 -7.43 -5.15
N THR A 132 -7.30 -6.76 -5.23
CA THR A 132 -8.29 -7.01 -6.28
C THR A 132 -7.71 -6.71 -7.67
N ALA A 133 -7.05 -5.57 -7.85
CA ALA A 133 -6.43 -5.20 -9.10
C ALA A 133 -5.32 -6.17 -9.53
N ALA A 134 -4.51 -6.68 -8.59
CA ALA A 134 -3.50 -7.70 -8.87
C ALA A 134 -4.12 -9.02 -9.37
N CYS A 135 -5.27 -9.42 -8.82
CA CYS A 135 -6.03 -10.58 -9.31
C CYS A 135 -6.64 -10.34 -10.70
N GLU A 136 -7.12 -9.13 -10.98
CA GLU A 136 -7.71 -8.78 -12.28
C GLU A 136 -6.67 -8.66 -13.40
N TRP A 137 -5.44 -8.23 -13.08
CA TRP A 137 -4.37 -7.96 -14.04
C TRP A 137 -3.11 -8.77 -13.73
N PRO A 138 -3.15 -10.11 -13.82
CA PRO A 138 -2.04 -10.99 -13.39
C PRO A 138 -0.75 -10.82 -14.20
N GLU A 139 -0.83 -10.25 -15.41
CA GLU A 139 0.33 -9.94 -16.25
C GLU A 139 0.93 -8.55 -15.99
N ALA A 140 0.23 -7.69 -15.23
CA ALA A 140 0.73 -6.41 -14.77
C ALA A 140 1.28 -6.51 -13.34
N SER A 141 1.99 -5.48 -12.89
CA SER A 141 2.47 -5.41 -11.51
C SER A 141 1.63 -4.40 -10.73
N VAL A 142 0.83 -4.89 -9.78
CA VAL A 142 0.11 -4.04 -8.82
C VAL A 142 0.54 -4.40 -7.41
N ARG A 143 0.95 -3.41 -6.63
CA ARG A 143 1.44 -3.59 -5.25
C ARG A 143 0.92 -2.47 -4.35
N VAL A 144 0.89 -2.74 -3.06
CA VAL A 144 0.70 -1.76 -1.99
C VAL A 144 1.83 -1.92 -0.97
N ILE A 145 2.38 -0.79 -0.54
CA ILE A 145 3.37 -0.71 0.53
C ILE A 145 2.75 0.14 1.65
N ASP A 146 2.45 -0.51 2.77
CA ASP A 146 2.10 0.17 4.01
C ASP A 146 3.40 0.64 4.68
N LEU A 147 3.68 1.92 4.59
CA LEU A 147 4.87 2.54 5.16
C LEU A 147 4.43 3.37 6.36
N GLU A 148 4.78 2.89 7.56
CA GLU A 148 4.55 3.68 8.76
C GLU A 148 5.28 5.03 8.59
N VAL A 149 4.66 6.15 8.97
CA VAL A 149 5.36 7.45 8.95
C VAL A 149 6.11 7.65 10.26
N GLY A 150 5.40 7.59 11.39
CA GLY A 150 5.98 7.78 12.72
C GLY A 150 6.76 9.08 12.85
N ALA A 151 7.92 9.04 13.52
CA ALA A 151 8.80 10.20 13.70
C ALA A 151 9.86 10.35 12.58
N ARG A 152 9.77 9.60 11.48
CA ARG A 152 10.76 9.61 10.41
C ARG A 152 10.62 10.86 9.53
N SER A 153 11.76 11.33 9.05
CA SER A 153 11.80 12.41 8.05
C SER A 153 11.40 11.89 6.66
N PRO A 154 10.94 12.77 5.75
CA PRO A 154 10.62 12.40 4.37
C PRO A 154 11.78 11.72 3.63
N ALA A 155 13.02 12.13 3.92
CA ALA A 155 14.22 11.52 3.33
C ALA A 155 14.46 10.09 3.82
N GLN A 156 14.20 9.80 5.10
CA GLN A 156 14.30 8.44 5.64
C GLN A 156 13.22 7.53 5.03
N LEU A 157 11.98 8.00 4.99
CA LEU A 157 10.86 7.29 4.36
C LEU A 157 11.12 6.99 2.89
N ALA A 158 11.63 7.97 2.14
CA ALA A 158 11.99 7.80 0.74
C ALA A 158 13.13 6.79 0.55
N ALA A 159 14.14 6.78 1.43
CA ALA A 159 15.23 5.83 1.37
C ALA A 159 14.75 4.39 1.64
N GLU A 160 13.93 4.19 2.67
CA GLU A 160 13.34 2.89 2.98
C GLU A 160 12.46 2.37 1.84
N LEU A 161 11.59 3.24 1.29
CA LEU A 161 10.77 2.91 0.13
C LEU A 161 11.62 2.59 -1.10
N TYR A 162 12.68 3.36 -1.36
CA TYR A 162 13.60 3.10 -2.47
C TYR A 162 14.29 1.74 -2.35
N GLU A 163 14.77 1.36 -1.16
CA GLU A 163 15.38 0.05 -0.95
C GLU A 163 14.38 -1.09 -1.13
N GLU A 164 13.13 -0.95 -0.66
CA GLU A 164 12.07 -1.93 -0.91
C GLU A 164 11.77 -2.08 -2.41
N LEU A 165 11.72 -0.96 -3.15
CA LEU A 165 11.50 -0.99 -4.59
C LEU A 165 12.67 -1.66 -5.33
N ARG A 166 13.92 -1.41 -4.92
CA ARG A 166 15.11 -1.90 -5.61
C ARG A 166 15.50 -3.32 -5.25
N ALA A 167 15.32 -3.72 -4.00
CA ALA A 167 15.86 -4.99 -3.49
C ALA A 167 14.87 -5.79 -2.64
N GLY A 168 13.62 -5.33 -2.51
CA GLY A 168 12.57 -6.03 -1.78
C GLY A 168 12.12 -7.31 -2.47
N GLY A 169 10.84 -7.34 -2.83
CA GLY A 169 10.25 -8.46 -3.54
C GLY A 169 9.06 -8.05 -4.41
N LEU A 170 8.30 -9.05 -4.86
CA LEU A 170 7.13 -8.86 -5.74
C LEU A 170 5.81 -9.11 -5.02
N GLU A 171 5.84 -9.23 -3.69
CA GLU A 171 4.65 -9.40 -2.88
C GLU A 171 3.69 -8.22 -3.11
N VAL A 172 2.41 -8.56 -3.18
CA VAL A 172 1.33 -7.61 -3.47
C VAL A 172 1.16 -6.62 -2.33
N GLU A 173 1.31 -7.05 -1.08
CA GLU A 173 1.10 -6.25 0.11
C GLU A 173 2.27 -6.43 1.08
N ILE A 174 2.96 -5.33 1.39
CA ILE A 174 4.10 -5.30 2.31
C ILE A 174 3.92 -4.18 3.32
N GLY A 175 4.24 -4.48 4.58
CA GLY A 175 4.30 -3.52 5.68
C GLY A 175 5.75 -3.19 6.03
N LEU A 176 6.07 -1.90 6.17
CA LEU A 176 7.36 -1.37 6.59
C LEU A 176 7.17 -0.55 7.86
N THR A 177 7.60 -1.11 8.98
CA THR A 177 7.44 -0.51 10.32
C THR A 177 8.64 0.38 10.67
N ALA A 178 8.45 1.33 11.59
CA ALA A 178 9.50 2.24 12.08
C ALA A 178 10.64 1.52 12.80
N ASP A 179 10.38 0.33 13.34
CA ASP A 179 11.38 -0.51 13.99
C ASP A 179 12.21 -1.34 13.00
N GLY A 180 11.96 -1.18 11.69
CA GLY A 180 12.73 -1.80 10.61
C GLY A 180 12.25 -3.19 10.20
N ARG A 181 11.13 -3.69 10.75
CA ARG A 181 10.54 -4.94 10.26
C ARG A 181 9.84 -4.75 8.91
N ARG A 182 10.00 -5.76 8.05
CA ARG A 182 9.25 -5.97 6.81
C ARG A 182 8.24 -7.08 7.02
N LEU A 183 6.97 -6.80 6.78
CA LEU A 183 5.84 -7.67 7.07
C LEU A 183 5.06 -8.01 5.79
N THR A 184 4.41 -9.17 5.76
CA THR A 184 3.39 -9.54 4.76
C THR A 184 2.24 -10.27 5.45
N LEU A 185 1.10 -10.46 4.76
CA LEU A 185 0.01 -11.30 5.26
C LEU A 185 0.22 -12.76 4.87
N GLU A 186 0.06 -13.65 5.86
CA GLU A 186 -0.01 -15.09 5.65
C GLU A 186 -1.32 -15.63 6.22
N ALA A 187 -2.01 -16.45 5.43
CA ALA A 187 -3.18 -17.20 5.89
C ALA A 187 -2.70 -18.43 6.67
N ILE A 188 -3.06 -18.50 7.95
CA ILE A 188 -2.68 -19.61 8.83
C ILE A 188 -3.92 -20.40 9.25
N ALA A 189 -3.84 -21.72 9.15
CA ALA A 189 -4.93 -22.57 9.59
C ALA A 189 -5.06 -22.54 11.11
N GLU A 190 -6.18 -22.03 11.62
CA GLU A 190 -6.48 -22.05 13.05
C GLU A 190 -7.33 -23.27 13.46
N PRO A 191 -6.98 -23.97 14.56
CA PRO A 191 -7.79 -25.06 15.08
C PRO A 191 -9.16 -24.56 15.56
N LEU A 192 -10.23 -25.20 15.11
CA LEU A 192 -11.57 -24.90 15.60
C LEU A 192 -11.70 -25.33 17.07
N SER A 193 -11.69 -24.37 18.00
CA SER A 193 -12.09 -24.62 19.38
C SER A 193 -13.61 -24.71 19.47
N ALA A 194 -14.13 -25.76 20.12
CA ALA A 194 -15.55 -25.89 20.38
C ALA A 194 -16.03 -24.72 21.25
N ASN A 195 -16.72 -23.75 20.63
CA ASN A 195 -17.28 -22.62 21.34
C ASN A 195 -18.66 -22.99 21.89
N THR A 196 -18.81 -22.96 23.21
CA THR A 196 -20.08 -23.23 23.92
C THR A 196 -20.93 -21.98 24.10
N GLN A 197 -20.48 -20.83 23.59
CA GLN A 197 -21.21 -19.58 23.68
C GLN A 197 -22.45 -19.63 22.79
N THR A 198 -23.61 -19.79 23.42
CA THR A 198 -24.91 -19.79 22.75
C THR A 198 -25.53 -18.40 22.80
N ILE A 199 -26.26 -18.06 21.75
CA ILE A 199 -27.12 -16.87 21.74
C ILE A 199 -28.48 -17.30 22.30
N PRO A 200 -28.98 -16.70 23.40
CA PRO A 200 -30.27 -17.05 23.97
C PRO A 200 -31.42 -16.78 23.00
N GLU A 201 -32.45 -17.62 23.04
CA GLU A 201 -33.71 -17.39 22.35
C GLU A 201 -34.32 -16.04 22.81
N GLY A 202 -34.81 -15.23 21.87
CA GLY A 202 -35.33 -13.89 22.14
C GLY A 202 -34.28 -12.77 22.14
N SER A 203 -33.00 -13.07 21.87
CA SER A 203 -31.97 -12.05 21.64
C SER A 203 -32.32 -11.19 20.41
N VAL A 204 -32.16 -9.87 20.53
CA VAL A 204 -32.36 -8.92 19.44
C VAL A 204 -31.01 -8.48 18.90
N PHE A 205 -30.88 -8.52 17.57
CA PHE A 205 -29.68 -8.09 16.86
C PHE A 205 -30.00 -6.87 16.01
N VAL A 206 -29.08 -5.91 15.98
CA VAL A 206 -29.10 -4.84 15.00
C VAL A 206 -28.26 -5.28 13.82
N VAL A 207 -28.88 -5.32 12.64
CA VAL A 207 -28.20 -5.50 11.36
C VAL A 207 -28.46 -4.21 10.61
N SER A 208 -27.41 -3.40 10.46
CA SER A 208 -27.42 -2.11 9.77
C SER A 208 -26.52 -2.17 8.56
#